data_AF-A0A8B9WNG9-F1
#
_entry.id   AF-A0A8B9WNG9-F1
#
_cell.length_a   1.000
_cell.length_b   1.000
_cell.length_c   1.000
_cell.angle_alpha   90.00
_cell.angle_beta   90.00
_cell.angle_gamma   90.00
#
_symmetry.space_group_name_H-M   'P 1'
#
loop_
_entity.id
_entity.type
_entity.pdbx_description
1 polymer ?
#
loop_
_entity_poly.entity_id
_entity_poly.type
_entity_poly.pdbx_seq_one_letter_code
_entity_poly.pdbx_strand_id
1 'polypeptide(L)'
;VASARPLAPLAESALRGERRRRELLSHLDLPGEGRKAEVLIHRVTLSSERRVACDRAALGCPGTARPLPQPSFSSEAREDLGESFSGWCCFCSSPCVCQRSRCDSRTRILHVSQPAVHLTAPKLSWTSEVVSAAKVCGVASESPSVKRLRLLVTDKDFSFKAGQWVDFFIPGVSVVGGFSICSSPRLLEQERMIELAVKHANHPPALWIHNQCTLDSEVAVRVGGEFFFDPQPTDASRNLVLIAGGVGINPLLSILRHAADLLRERASKGQGYEMGTVRLLYSAKDTSELLFKKNILDLVNEFPEKIACSLHVTKQTTQITADLRPYITEGGITQKEIRDHISKETLFYICGPPPMTDFFSKELESSHVPREHICFEKWW
;
A
#
# COMPACT_ATOMS: atom_id res chain seq x y z
N VAL A 1 -12.07 58.66 11.84
CA VAL A 1 -13.19 58.19 11.00
C VAL A 1 -12.68 57.03 10.15
N ALA A 2 -13.04 55.80 10.49
CA ALA A 2 -12.64 54.62 9.72
C ALA A 2 -13.81 54.20 8.80
N SER A 3 -13.54 53.94 7.53
CA SER A 3 -14.55 53.46 6.58
C SER A 3 -14.65 51.93 6.62
N ALA A 4 -15.85 51.43 6.87
CA ALA A 4 -16.14 50.01 6.83
C ALA A 4 -16.27 49.51 5.38
N ARG A 5 -15.79 48.28 5.12
CA ARG A 5 -16.25 47.44 4.01
C ARG A 5 -16.65 46.06 4.57
N PRO A 6 -17.71 45.40 4.06
CA PRO A 6 -18.26 44.20 4.69
C PRO A 6 -17.53 42.92 4.26
N LEU A 7 -17.53 41.91 5.15
CA LEU A 7 -17.07 40.54 4.89
C LEU A 7 -18.27 39.59 4.81
N ALA A 8 -18.54 39.03 3.62
CA ALA A 8 -19.33 37.81 3.35
C ALA A 8 -19.44 37.60 1.81
N PRO A 9 -19.68 36.37 1.28
CA PRO A 9 -20.11 35.16 1.99
C PRO A 9 -19.28 33.89 1.72
N LEU A 10 -18.79 33.25 2.79
CA LEU A 10 -18.47 31.81 2.78
C LEU A 10 -19.69 30.93 3.15
N ALA A 11 -20.85 31.53 3.38
CA ALA A 11 -22.08 30.84 3.84
C ALA A 11 -22.97 30.30 2.70
N GLU A 12 -22.78 30.75 1.45
CA GLU A 12 -23.67 30.35 0.34
C GLU A 12 -23.39 28.96 -0.25
N SER A 13 -22.18 28.40 -0.09
CA SER A 13 -21.89 27.05 -0.60
C SER A 13 -22.52 25.95 0.27
N ALA A 14 -22.46 26.08 1.60
CA ALA A 14 -23.06 25.15 2.55
C ALA A 14 -24.58 25.02 2.35
N LEU A 15 -25.28 26.16 2.22
CA LEU A 15 -26.74 26.20 2.05
C LEU A 15 -27.22 25.65 0.68
N ARG A 16 -26.37 25.64 -0.35
CA ARG A 16 -26.68 25.01 -1.65
C ARG A 16 -26.57 23.48 -1.59
N GLY A 17 -25.70 22.93 -0.73
CA GLY A 17 -25.60 21.50 -0.48
C GLY A 17 -26.85 20.91 0.18
N GLU A 18 -27.42 21.60 1.19
CA GLU A 18 -28.56 21.09 1.94
C GLU A 18 -29.92 21.24 1.22
N ARG A 19 -30.09 22.24 0.33
CA ARG A 19 -31.32 22.34 -0.49
C ARG A 19 -31.44 21.19 -1.49
N ARG A 20 -30.34 20.86 -2.19
CA ARG A 20 -30.30 19.76 -3.16
C ARG A 20 -30.58 18.38 -2.52
N ARG A 21 -30.35 18.25 -1.21
CA ARG A 21 -30.65 17.05 -0.44
C ARG A 21 -32.12 16.95 0.02
N ARG A 22 -32.90 18.03 -0.05
CA ARG A 22 -34.36 18.02 0.20
C ARG A 22 -35.18 17.84 -1.08
N GLU A 23 -34.75 18.38 -2.22
CA GLU A 23 -35.45 18.24 -3.51
C GLU A 23 -35.38 16.80 -4.10
N LEU A 24 -34.40 15.99 -3.67
CA LEU A 24 -34.28 14.57 -4.06
C LEU A 24 -35.14 13.61 -3.23
N LEU A 25 -35.93 14.11 -2.27
CA LEU A 25 -36.81 13.31 -1.40
C LEU A 25 -38.32 13.59 -1.62
N SER A 26 -38.70 14.42 -2.60
CA SER A 26 -40.09 14.80 -2.87
C SER A 26 -40.74 14.07 -4.06
N HIS A 27 -40.09 13.08 -4.67
CA HIS A 27 -40.60 12.35 -5.84
C HIS A 27 -40.43 10.83 -5.72
N LEU A 28 -41.10 10.23 -4.73
CA LEU A 28 -41.39 8.80 -4.67
C LEU A 28 -42.81 8.58 -4.12
N ASP A 29 -43.80 8.66 -5.02
CA ASP A 29 -45.15 8.14 -4.74
C ASP A 29 -45.15 6.62 -4.89
N LEU A 30 -45.30 5.90 -3.77
CA LEU A 30 -45.74 4.50 -3.75
C LEU A 30 -46.70 4.28 -2.56
N PRO A 31 -47.85 3.60 -2.76
CA PRO A 31 -48.89 3.46 -1.73
C PRO A 31 -48.50 2.42 -0.68
N GLY A 32 -48.85 2.71 0.58
CA GLY A 32 -48.33 2.02 1.75
C GLY A 32 -48.89 0.63 2.08
N GLU A 33 -48.26 0.02 3.06
CA GLU A 33 -48.90 -0.33 4.33
C GLU A 33 -47.83 -0.34 5.44
N GLY A 34 -48.21 0.02 6.67
CA GLY A 34 -47.25 0.42 7.70
C GLY A 34 -46.92 -0.62 8.77
N ARG A 35 -45.76 -0.46 9.40
CA ARG A 35 -45.62 -0.58 10.87
C ARG A 35 -44.38 0.15 11.39
N LYS A 36 -44.45 0.58 12.65
CA LYS A 36 -43.53 1.52 13.31
C LYS A 36 -42.22 0.85 13.75
N ALA A 37 -41.11 1.59 13.71
CA ALA A 37 -39.94 1.39 14.57
C ALA A 37 -39.26 2.75 14.82
N GLU A 38 -38.75 2.96 16.04
CA GLU A 38 -38.39 4.29 16.55
C GLU A 38 -36.94 4.73 16.23
N VAL A 39 -36.73 6.05 16.28
CA VAL A 39 -35.44 6.70 16.11
C VAL A 39 -34.71 6.75 17.46
N LEU A 40 -33.45 6.29 17.50
CA LEU A 40 -32.54 6.59 18.61
C LEU A 40 -31.23 7.21 18.08
N ILE A 41 -31.08 8.52 18.23
CA ILE A 41 -29.85 9.26 17.94
C ILE A 41 -29.15 9.53 19.27
N HIS A 42 -28.04 8.86 19.55
CA HIS A 42 -27.21 9.21 20.69
C HIS A 42 -26.23 10.33 20.35
N ARG A 43 -26.58 11.55 20.75
CA ARG A 43 -25.60 12.61 21.02
C ARG A 43 -24.78 12.23 22.25
N VAL A 44 -23.46 12.38 22.18
CA VAL A 44 -22.60 12.48 23.36
C VAL A 44 -22.20 13.94 23.53
N THR A 45 -22.70 14.58 24.58
CA THR A 45 -22.35 15.96 24.95
C THR A 45 -21.26 16.00 26.01
N LEU A 46 -20.27 16.86 25.80
CA LEU A 46 -19.22 17.18 26.76
C LEU A 46 -19.78 17.92 27.99
N SER A 47 -19.49 17.39 29.17
CA SER A 47 -19.28 18.13 30.44
C SER A 47 -18.48 17.19 31.37
N SER A 48 -17.63 17.63 32.29
CA SER A 48 -17.64 18.88 33.05
C SER A 48 -16.22 19.31 33.51
N GLU A 49 -16.08 20.56 33.92
CA GLU A 49 -14.84 21.15 34.44
C GLU A 49 -14.60 20.90 35.94
N ARG A 50 -13.38 21.28 36.40
CA ARG A 50 -12.94 21.57 37.80
C ARG A 50 -12.63 20.34 38.67
N ARG A 51 -11.45 20.25 39.28
CA ARG A 51 -10.86 21.27 40.18
C ARG A 51 -9.34 21.47 40.05
N VAL A 52 -8.91 22.62 40.57
CA VAL A 52 -7.53 23.08 40.77
C VAL A 52 -7.13 22.86 42.23
N ALA A 53 -5.89 22.41 42.50
CA ALA A 53 -4.95 23.00 43.49
C ALA A 53 -3.71 22.10 43.72
N CYS A 54 -2.55 22.75 43.94
CA CYS A 54 -1.32 22.37 44.67
C CYS A 54 -0.98 20.88 44.87
N ASP A 55 0.27 20.45 44.61
CA ASP A 55 1.38 20.87 45.48
C ASP A 55 2.75 21.10 44.81
N ARG A 56 3.61 21.82 45.53
CA ARG A 56 4.93 22.30 45.07
C ARG A 56 5.92 22.30 46.24
N ALA A 57 6.86 21.34 46.31
CA ALA A 57 8.24 21.51 46.87
C ALA A 57 8.97 20.17 47.13
N ALA A 58 10.22 20.09 46.66
CA ALA A 58 11.40 19.32 47.14
C ALA A 58 12.29 19.00 45.92
N LEU A 59 13.28 19.80 45.54
CA LEU A 59 14.64 19.93 46.13
C LEU A 59 15.41 18.60 46.20
N GLY A 60 16.50 18.48 45.43
CA GLY A 60 17.46 17.38 45.58
C GLY A 60 18.36 17.06 44.38
N CYS A 61 19.29 17.95 44.00
CA CYS A 61 20.54 17.53 43.32
C CYS A 61 21.60 17.25 44.40
N PRO A 62 22.40 16.18 44.27
CA PRO A 62 23.70 16.25 43.58
C PRO A 62 23.94 14.99 42.71
N GLY A 63 25.05 14.78 41.99
CA GLY A 63 26.29 15.51 41.81
C GLY A 63 27.18 14.79 40.78
N THR A 64 28.27 15.43 40.36
CA THR A 64 29.17 14.99 39.28
C THR A 64 30.05 13.78 39.62
N ALA A 65 30.25 12.86 38.67
CA ALA A 65 31.49 12.08 38.55
C ALA A 65 31.69 11.48 37.14
N ARG A 66 32.79 11.83 36.47
CA ARG A 66 33.45 11.04 35.40
C ARG A 66 34.83 10.65 35.95
N PRO A 67 35.35 9.46 35.62
CA PRO A 67 36.71 9.42 35.07
C PRO A 67 36.84 8.70 33.72
N LEU A 68 38.02 8.84 33.12
CA LEU A 68 38.51 8.25 31.86
C LEU A 68 39.42 7.01 32.19
N PRO A 69 40.25 6.46 31.28
CA PRO A 69 39.87 5.58 30.16
C PRO A 69 40.80 4.34 29.98
N GLN A 70 40.59 3.56 28.90
CA GLN A 70 41.57 2.62 28.28
C GLN A 70 41.89 1.31 29.07
N PRO A 71 42.42 0.22 28.45
CA PRO A 71 43.16 0.17 27.18
C PRO A 71 42.67 -0.76 26.05
N SER A 72 43.16 -0.41 24.87
CA SER A 72 43.32 -1.20 23.65
C SER A 72 43.93 -2.60 23.84
N PHE A 73 43.50 -3.55 23.01
CA PHE A 73 44.36 -4.65 22.57
C PHE A 73 44.46 -4.67 21.04
N SER A 74 45.69 -4.76 20.55
CA SER A 74 46.05 -4.90 19.15
C SER A 74 46.32 -6.37 18.82
N SER A 75 46.03 -6.77 17.59
CA SER A 75 46.69 -7.92 16.95
C SER A 75 46.77 -7.69 15.44
N GLU A 76 47.87 -7.08 15.01
CA GLU A 76 48.32 -7.23 13.63
C GLU A 76 48.79 -8.67 13.41
N ALA A 77 48.41 -9.27 12.28
CA ALA A 77 49.13 -10.39 11.70
C ALA A 77 49.27 -10.10 10.20
N ARG A 78 50.50 -9.81 9.77
CA ARG A 78 50.87 -9.76 8.36
C ARG A 78 50.95 -11.19 7.83
N GLU A 79 50.60 -11.37 6.57
CA GLU A 79 51.43 -12.17 5.67
C GLU A 79 51.59 -11.40 4.35
N ASP A 80 52.82 -11.37 3.86
CA ASP A 80 53.29 -10.62 2.70
C ASP A 80 53.30 -11.51 1.43
N LEU A 81 53.76 -10.90 0.32
CA LEU A 81 54.14 -11.51 -0.96
C LEU A 81 52.99 -11.69 -1.99
N GLY A 82 53.07 -11.10 -3.18
CA GLY A 82 54.09 -10.17 -3.66
C GLY A 82 53.93 -9.80 -5.14
N GLU A 83 54.65 -8.75 -5.56
CA GLU A 83 54.99 -8.40 -6.96
C GLU A 83 53.81 -8.09 -7.92
N SER A 84 53.96 -7.30 -8.98
CA SER A 84 54.89 -6.21 -9.34
C SER A 84 54.31 -5.55 -10.59
N PHE A 85 54.36 -4.21 -10.72
CA PHE A 85 54.93 -3.49 -11.87
C PHE A 85 54.62 -1.98 -11.83
N SER A 86 55.56 -1.20 -12.37
CA SER A 86 55.53 0.25 -12.64
C SER A 86 54.19 0.80 -13.16
N GLY A 87 53.75 2.03 -12.86
CA GLY A 87 54.43 3.16 -12.22
C GLY A 87 54.59 4.35 -13.19
N TRP A 88 54.18 5.56 -12.76
CA TRP A 88 54.70 6.85 -13.23
C TRP A 88 54.20 7.97 -12.30
N CYS A 89 55.13 8.83 -11.85
CA CYS A 89 54.80 10.05 -11.11
C CYS A 89 54.48 11.19 -12.07
N CYS A 90 53.58 12.08 -11.67
CA CYS A 90 53.75 13.50 -11.95
C CYS A 90 53.08 14.34 -10.86
N PHE A 91 53.88 15.15 -10.16
CA PHE A 91 53.42 16.18 -9.24
C PHE A 91 52.83 17.35 -10.03
N CYS A 92 51.72 17.92 -9.59
CA CYS A 92 51.46 19.34 -9.81
C CYS A 92 50.49 19.90 -8.75
N SER A 93 50.77 21.12 -8.29
CA SER A 93 50.20 21.69 -7.07
C SER A 93 49.22 22.83 -7.38
N SER A 94 48.01 22.80 -6.82
CA SER A 94 47.28 23.96 -6.23
C SER A 94 45.79 23.63 -5.97
N PRO A 95 45.13 24.28 -5.00
CA PRO A 95 43.80 23.87 -4.54
C PRO A 95 42.65 24.62 -5.25
N CYS A 96 41.63 23.87 -5.67
CA CYS A 96 40.32 24.43 -6.05
C CYS A 96 39.24 24.00 -5.06
N VAL A 97 38.54 24.98 -4.51
CA VAL A 97 37.40 24.80 -3.60
C VAL A 97 36.24 24.15 -4.36
N CYS A 98 35.66 23.07 -3.82
CA CYS A 98 34.38 22.54 -4.28
C CYS A 98 33.65 21.82 -3.16
N GLN A 99 32.48 22.32 -2.77
CA GLN A 99 31.59 21.71 -1.79
C GLN A 99 31.06 20.36 -2.30
N ARG A 100 31.14 19.30 -1.49
CA ARG A 100 30.36 18.06 -1.69
C ARG A 100 29.94 17.42 -0.36
N SER A 101 28.80 17.86 0.16
CA SER A 101 28.01 17.05 1.08
C SER A 101 27.43 15.84 0.31
N ARG A 102 28.08 14.68 0.45
CA ARG A 102 27.51 13.42 -0.05
C ARG A 102 26.48 12.90 0.95
N CYS A 103 25.22 12.79 0.53
CA CYS A 103 24.24 11.92 1.18
C CYS A 103 24.03 10.71 0.26
N ASP A 104 24.59 9.56 0.64
CA ASP A 104 24.57 8.32 -0.18
C ASP A 104 23.53 7.35 0.41
N SER A 105 22.24 7.67 0.23
CA SER A 105 21.12 6.81 0.63
C SER A 105 20.87 5.73 -0.43
N ARG A 106 21.69 4.68 -0.43
CA ARG A 106 21.54 3.56 -1.37
C ARG A 106 20.45 2.58 -0.94
N THR A 107 19.25 2.73 -1.50
CA THR A 107 18.28 1.63 -1.56
C THR A 107 18.82 0.57 -2.53
N ARG A 108 19.49 -0.46 -2.01
CA ARG A 108 19.89 -1.63 -2.82
C ARG A 108 18.68 -2.55 -2.98
N ILE A 109 18.04 -2.53 -4.16
CA ILE A 109 17.08 -3.58 -4.54
C ILE A 109 17.86 -4.68 -5.25
N LEU A 110 17.83 -5.90 -4.71
CA LEU A 110 18.35 -7.09 -5.36
C LEU A 110 17.28 -7.69 -6.27
N HIS A 111 17.64 -8.01 -7.51
CA HIS A 111 16.78 -8.77 -8.41
C HIS A 111 16.66 -10.22 -7.90
N VAL A 112 15.46 -10.63 -7.49
CA VAL A 112 15.11 -12.04 -7.25
C VAL A 112 13.92 -12.42 -8.11
N SER A 113 14.21 -12.79 -9.36
CA SER A 113 13.28 -13.56 -10.19
C SER A 113 13.47 -15.04 -9.88
N GLN A 114 12.70 -15.59 -8.94
CA GLN A 114 12.61 -17.04 -8.76
C GLN A 114 11.45 -17.61 -9.58
N PRO A 115 11.66 -18.61 -10.45
CA PRO A 115 10.59 -19.51 -10.82
C PRO A 115 10.17 -20.31 -9.56
N ALA A 116 8.95 -20.87 -9.56
CA ALA A 116 8.50 -21.73 -8.47
C ALA A 116 9.32 -23.04 -8.43
N VAL A 117 10.46 -23.02 -7.75
CA VAL A 117 11.33 -24.18 -7.54
C VAL A 117 10.79 -24.99 -6.36
N HIS A 118 10.70 -26.31 -6.56
CA HIS A 118 10.32 -27.25 -5.52
C HIS A 118 11.44 -27.31 -4.46
N LEU A 119 11.33 -26.51 -3.39
CA LEU A 119 12.34 -26.47 -2.33
C LEU A 119 12.26 -27.72 -1.45
N THR A 120 13.24 -28.61 -1.63
CA THR A 120 13.71 -29.49 -0.56
C THR A 120 14.81 -28.75 0.19
N ALA A 121 14.77 -28.77 1.54
CA ALA A 121 15.53 -27.82 2.36
C ALA A 121 17.04 -28.16 2.46
N PRO A 122 17.89 -27.14 2.32
CA PRO A 122 18.98 -26.94 3.28
C PRO A 122 19.04 -25.50 3.85
N LYS A 123 19.68 -25.37 5.02
CA LYS A 123 19.71 -24.16 5.86
C LYS A 123 20.32 -22.93 5.18
N LEU A 124 19.65 -21.78 5.30
CA LEU A 124 20.18 -20.43 5.11
C LEU A 124 19.53 -19.48 6.12
N SER A 125 20.35 -18.75 6.88
CA SER A 125 19.99 -17.69 7.85
C SER A 125 20.44 -16.34 7.29
N TRP A 126 19.79 -15.18 7.44
CA TRP A 126 18.64 -14.72 8.26
C TRP A 126 17.89 -13.68 7.36
N THR A 127 16.63 -13.25 7.54
CA THR A 127 15.52 -13.44 8.50
C THR A 127 14.24 -13.02 7.74
N SER A 128 13.01 -13.22 8.18
CA SER A 128 12.42 -13.68 9.45
C SER A 128 11.76 -15.05 9.30
N GLU A 129 12.07 -15.99 10.20
CA GLU A 129 11.50 -17.35 10.17
C GLU A 129 10.08 -17.44 10.79
N VAL A 130 9.52 -16.32 11.26
CA VAL A 130 8.27 -16.29 12.03
C VAL A 130 7.08 -16.67 11.14
N VAL A 131 6.54 -17.85 11.42
CA VAL A 131 5.28 -18.34 10.86
C VAL A 131 4.20 -18.07 11.92
N SER A 132 3.32 -17.12 11.63
CA SER A 132 2.29 -16.64 12.56
C SER A 132 0.97 -17.37 12.33
N ALA A 133 0.33 -17.81 13.42
CA ALA A 133 -0.98 -18.44 13.33
C ALA A 133 -2.05 -17.41 12.93
N ALA A 134 -2.96 -17.83 12.05
CA ALA A 134 -4.06 -16.99 11.59
C ALA A 134 -5.37 -17.78 11.45
N LYS A 135 -6.50 -17.10 11.63
CA LYS A 135 -7.84 -17.70 11.59
C LYS A 135 -8.71 -17.04 10.53
N VAL A 136 -9.40 -17.83 9.72
CA VAL A 136 -10.36 -17.32 8.72
C VAL A 136 -11.61 -16.80 9.45
N CYS A 137 -11.78 -15.48 9.54
CA CYS A 137 -12.95 -14.87 10.17
C CYS A 137 -13.99 -14.36 9.17
N GLY A 138 -13.70 -14.43 7.86
CA GLY A 138 -14.59 -13.97 6.80
C GLY A 138 -14.25 -14.62 5.47
N VAL A 139 -15.28 -15.03 4.73
CA VAL A 139 -15.19 -15.57 3.37
C VAL A 139 -16.29 -14.93 2.53
N ALA A 140 -15.95 -14.40 1.35
CA ALA A 140 -16.92 -13.84 0.41
C ALA A 140 -16.46 -14.10 -1.04
N SER A 141 -17.40 -14.12 -1.99
CA SER A 141 -17.05 -14.04 -3.42
C SER A 141 -16.82 -12.58 -3.79
N GLU A 142 -15.66 -12.27 -4.36
CA GLU A 142 -15.31 -10.93 -4.88
C GLU A 142 -15.57 -10.84 -6.39
N SER A 143 -15.45 -11.96 -7.10
CA SER A 143 -15.90 -12.16 -8.48
C SER A 143 -16.40 -13.60 -8.68
N PRO A 144 -16.92 -13.98 -9.87
CA PRO A 144 -17.26 -15.37 -10.17
C PRO A 144 -16.06 -16.33 -10.06
N SER A 145 -14.82 -15.86 -10.23
CA SER A 145 -13.61 -16.68 -10.13
C SER A 145 -12.72 -16.38 -8.91
N VAL A 146 -13.04 -15.37 -8.09
CA VAL A 146 -12.19 -14.93 -6.97
C VAL A 146 -12.95 -14.92 -5.65
N LYS A 147 -12.40 -15.58 -4.63
CA LYS A 147 -12.85 -15.48 -3.23
C LYS A 147 -11.97 -14.55 -2.42
N ARG A 148 -12.58 -13.68 -1.63
CA ARG A 148 -11.91 -12.88 -0.60
C ARG A 148 -11.95 -13.60 0.75
N LEU A 149 -10.81 -13.61 1.44
CA LEU A 149 -10.64 -14.08 2.81
C LEU A 149 -10.31 -12.89 3.72
N ARG A 150 -10.84 -12.92 4.94
CA ARG A 150 -10.42 -12.04 6.05
C ARG A 150 -9.76 -12.91 7.12
N LEU A 151 -8.50 -12.63 7.44
CA LEU A 151 -7.66 -13.46 8.33
C LEU A 151 -7.27 -12.68 9.57
N LEU A 152 -7.64 -13.20 10.74
CA LEU A 152 -7.20 -12.68 12.04
C LEU A 152 -5.83 -13.24 12.34
N VAL A 153 -4.80 -12.40 12.43
CA VAL A 153 -3.43 -12.80 12.74
C VAL A 153 -3.19 -12.62 14.24
N THR A 154 -3.01 -13.73 14.96
CA THR A 154 -2.97 -13.75 16.43
C THR A 154 -1.65 -13.25 17.01
N ASP A 155 -0.57 -13.46 16.27
CA ASP A 155 0.76 -12.91 16.54
C ASP A 155 0.72 -11.38 16.50
N LYS A 156 1.34 -10.73 17.48
CA LYS A 156 1.41 -9.26 17.59
C LYS A 156 2.59 -8.66 16.84
N ASP A 157 3.66 -9.43 16.67
CA ASP A 157 4.91 -8.98 16.05
C ASP A 157 4.85 -9.11 14.52
N PHE A 158 3.88 -9.89 14.01
CA PHE A 158 3.52 -9.91 12.59
C PHE A 158 3.20 -8.48 12.10
N SER A 159 3.91 -8.09 11.06
CA SER A 159 3.82 -6.79 10.37
C SER A 159 4.15 -6.99 8.89
N PHE A 160 3.58 -6.16 8.01
CA PHE A 160 3.85 -6.20 6.56
C PHE A 160 3.80 -4.79 5.97
N LYS A 161 4.41 -4.62 4.80
CA LYS A 161 4.42 -3.39 4.01
C LYS A 161 3.41 -3.48 2.87
N ALA A 162 2.80 -2.35 2.52
CA ALA A 162 1.74 -2.33 1.52
C ALA A 162 2.26 -2.82 0.16
N GLY A 163 1.70 -3.93 -0.34
CA GLY A 163 2.14 -4.63 -1.55
C GLY A 163 2.72 -6.03 -1.34
N GLN A 164 3.16 -6.38 -0.12
CA GLN A 164 3.73 -7.71 0.18
C GLN A 164 2.72 -8.86 0.07
N TRP A 165 3.24 -10.08 -0.02
CA TRP A 165 2.45 -11.33 0.00
C TRP A 165 2.60 -12.08 1.32
N VAL A 166 1.75 -13.09 1.52
CA VAL A 166 1.96 -14.14 2.51
C VAL A 166 2.19 -15.50 1.85
N ASP A 167 3.19 -16.21 2.36
CA ASP A 167 3.23 -17.66 2.29
C ASP A 167 2.09 -18.18 3.19
N PHE A 168 1.22 -19.02 2.64
CA PHE A 168 -0.04 -19.46 3.23
C PHE A 168 0.00 -20.98 3.46
N PHE A 169 0.08 -21.36 4.73
CA PHE A 169 0.25 -22.74 5.18
C PHE A 169 -1.10 -23.30 5.64
N ILE A 170 -1.53 -24.40 5.02
CA ILE A 170 -2.81 -25.05 5.30
C ILE A 170 -2.52 -26.44 5.90
N PRO A 171 -3.05 -26.77 7.09
CA PRO A 171 -2.92 -28.10 7.68
C PRO A 171 -3.37 -29.20 6.69
N GLY A 172 -2.51 -30.19 6.46
CA GLY A 172 -2.79 -31.31 5.55
C GLY A 172 -2.56 -31.04 4.06
N VAL A 173 -2.19 -29.83 3.64
CA VAL A 173 -1.81 -29.51 2.25
C VAL A 173 -0.29 -29.38 2.17
N SER A 174 0.35 -30.20 1.34
CA SER A 174 1.82 -30.26 1.21
C SER A 174 2.45 -29.11 0.39
N VAL A 175 1.62 -28.34 -0.32
CA VAL A 175 2.04 -27.20 -1.14
C VAL A 175 1.72 -25.90 -0.39
N VAL A 176 2.70 -25.03 -0.24
CA VAL A 176 2.52 -23.68 0.36
C VAL A 176 1.93 -22.75 -0.69
N GLY A 177 0.89 -21.99 -0.33
CA GLY A 177 0.32 -20.97 -1.20
C GLY A 177 1.11 -19.66 -1.13
N GLY A 178 1.20 -18.91 -2.21
CA GLY A 178 1.68 -17.52 -2.19
C GLY A 178 0.54 -16.60 -2.62
N PHE A 179 0.15 -15.64 -1.78
CA PHE A 179 -0.96 -14.73 -2.06
C PHE A 179 -0.67 -13.29 -1.60
N SER A 180 -0.68 -12.33 -2.53
CA SER A 180 -0.55 -10.90 -2.19
C SER A 180 -1.65 -10.44 -1.24
N ILE A 181 -1.26 -9.66 -0.22
CA ILE A 181 -2.20 -9.00 0.69
C ILE A 181 -2.90 -7.86 -0.06
N CYS A 182 -4.22 -7.70 0.13
CA CYS A 182 -5.00 -6.62 -0.49
C CYS A 182 -5.53 -5.57 0.50
N SER A 183 -5.37 -5.77 1.81
CA SER A 183 -5.57 -4.75 2.85
C SER A 183 -4.35 -3.84 3.02
N SER A 184 -4.52 -2.63 3.55
CA SER A 184 -3.39 -1.80 4.00
C SER A 184 -2.83 -2.30 5.35
N PRO A 185 -1.57 -1.98 5.71
CA PRO A 185 -0.99 -2.29 7.02
C PRO A 185 -1.83 -1.78 8.20
N ARG A 186 -2.53 -0.65 8.03
CA ARG A 186 -3.42 -0.06 9.04
C ARG A 186 -4.50 -1.02 9.54
N LEU A 187 -5.03 -1.89 8.67
CA LEU A 187 -6.05 -2.86 9.07
C LEU A 187 -5.50 -3.90 10.08
N LEU A 188 -4.23 -4.26 9.92
CA LEU A 188 -3.52 -5.14 10.85
C LEU A 188 -3.17 -4.40 12.15
N GLU A 189 -2.79 -3.12 12.08
CA GLU A 189 -2.54 -2.29 13.27
C GLU A 189 -3.80 -2.13 14.13
N GLN A 190 -4.95 -1.87 13.50
CA GLN A 190 -6.19 -1.52 14.19
C GLN A 190 -7.03 -2.74 14.61
N GLU A 191 -7.11 -3.78 13.77
CA GLU A 191 -8.02 -4.92 13.98
C GLU A 191 -7.28 -6.28 14.06
N ARG A 192 -5.94 -6.31 13.90
CA ARG A 192 -5.14 -7.54 13.67
C ARG A 192 -5.60 -8.35 12.44
N MET A 193 -6.20 -7.70 11.44
CA MET A 193 -6.76 -8.35 10.25
C MET A 193 -5.92 -8.10 9.00
N ILE A 194 -5.75 -9.13 8.17
CA ILE A 194 -5.34 -8.99 6.76
C ILE A 194 -6.42 -9.53 5.81
N GLU A 195 -6.44 -9.03 4.58
CA GLU A 195 -7.31 -9.52 3.50
C GLU A 195 -6.49 -10.14 2.36
N LEU A 196 -6.97 -11.27 1.83
CA LEU A 196 -6.47 -11.90 0.60
C LEU A 196 -7.62 -12.03 -0.40
N ALA A 197 -7.36 -11.97 -1.70
CA ALA A 197 -8.34 -12.30 -2.74
C ALA A 197 -7.77 -13.32 -3.74
N VAL A 198 -8.21 -14.57 -3.62
CA VAL A 198 -7.60 -15.72 -4.29
C VAL A 198 -8.48 -16.19 -5.45
N LYS A 199 -7.89 -16.22 -6.65
CA LYS A 199 -8.54 -16.77 -7.84
C LYS A 199 -8.56 -18.30 -7.81
N HIS A 200 -9.64 -18.88 -8.32
CA HIS A 200 -9.73 -20.30 -8.57
C HIS A 200 -8.69 -20.73 -9.62
N ALA A 201 -7.81 -21.65 -9.25
CA ALA A 201 -6.77 -22.21 -10.10
C ALA A 201 -6.56 -23.69 -9.75
N ASN A 202 -5.97 -24.47 -10.66
CA ASN A 202 -5.58 -25.86 -10.39
C ASN A 202 -4.28 -25.91 -9.55
N HIS A 203 -4.34 -25.34 -8.35
CA HIS A 203 -3.26 -25.19 -7.40
C HIS A 203 -3.80 -25.56 -6.00
N PRO A 204 -3.22 -26.53 -5.26
CA PRO A 204 -3.90 -27.11 -4.09
C PRO A 204 -4.34 -26.09 -3.01
N PRO A 205 -3.55 -25.06 -2.65
CA PRO A 205 -4.00 -24.00 -1.75
C PRO A 205 -5.20 -23.20 -2.28
N ALA A 206 -5.22 -22.88 -3.58
CA ALA A 206 -6.36 -22.17 -4.19
C ALA A 206 -7.62 -23.06 -4.24
N LEU A 207 -7.48 -24.34 -4.58
CA LEU A 207 -8.58 -25.30 -4.54
C LEU A 207 -9.13 -25.49 -3.11
N TRP A 208 -8.26 -25.53 -2.10
CA TRP A 208 -8.68 -25.59 -0.70
C TRP A 208 -9.47 -24.33 -0.30
N ILE A 209 -8.99 -23.14 -0.64
CA ILE A 209 -9.71 -21.86 -0.40
C ILE A 209 -11.08 -21.84 -1.09
N HIS A 210 -11.18 -22.40 -2.30
CA HIS A 210 -12.43 -22.42 -3.05
C HIS A 210 -13.41 -23.52 -2.62
N ASN A 211 -12.94 -24.66 -2.14
CA ASN A 211 -13.79 -25.85 -1.94
C ASN A 211 -13.90 -26.36 -0.49
N GLN A 212 -12.98 -25.97 0.41
CA GLN A 212 -12.86 -26.56 1.76
C GLN A 212 -12.75 -25.50 2.88
N CYS A 213 -12.18 -24.33 2.58
CA CYS A 213 -12.06 -23.23 3.53
C CYS A 213 -13.43 -22.75 4.03
N THR A 214 -13.58 -22.70 5.35
CA THR A 214 -14.78 -22.26 6.06
C THR A 214 -14.43 -21.17 7.08
N LEU A 215 -15.43 -20.56 7.70
CA LEU A 215 -15.19 -19.73 8.89
C LEU A 215 -14.51 -20.57 9.98
N ASP A 216 -13.71 -19.90 10.79
CA ASP A 216 -12.90 -20.48 11.87
C ASP A 216 -11.81 -21.48 11.44
N SER A 217 -11.59 -21.69 10.13
CA SER A 217 -10.47 -22.50 9.63
C SER A 217 -9.14 -21.90 10.08
N GLU A 218 -8.28 -22.74 10.67
CA GLU A 218 -6.94 -22.37 11.14
C GLU A 218 -5.89 -22.60 10.06
N VAL A 219 -5.04 -21.60 9.87
CA VAL A 219 -3.94 -21.57 8.91
C VAL A 219 -2.74 -20.89 9.55
N ALA A 220 -1.59 -20.92 8.90
CA ALA A 220 -0.48 -20.04 9.29
C ALA A 220 0.00 -19.20 8.09
N VAL A 221 0.60 -18.06 8.40
CA VAL A 221 1.08 -17.10 7.42
C VAL A 221 2.50 -16.64 7.74
N ARG A 222 3.30 -16.38 6.70
CA ARG A 222 4.60 -15.69 6.81
C ARG A 222 4.67 -14.64 5.72
N VAL A 223 5.08 -13.43 6.06
CA VAL A 223 5.18 -12.32 5.08
C VAL A 223 6.39 -12.56 4.16
N GLY A 224 6.22 -12.23 2.88
CA GLY A 224 7.28 -12.27 1.88
C GLY A 224 7.12 -11.22 0.80
N GLY A 225 8.17 -11.08 -0.03
CA GLY A 225 8.20 -10.18 -1.18
C GLY A 225 8.79 -8.81 -0.91
N GLU A 226 9.53 -8.29 -1.89
CA GLU A 226 10.15 -6.95 -1.89
C GLU A 226 9.33 -5.93 -2.72
N PHE A 227 8.16 -6.32 -3.21
CA PHE A 227 7.24 -5.46 -3.95
C PHE A 227 6.37 -4.67 -2.97
N PHE A 228 6.83 -3.49 -2.53
CA PHE A 228 6.06 -2.66 -1.60
C PHE A 228 6.25 -1.16 -1.77
N PHE A 229 5.31 -0.41 -1.19
CA PHE A 229 5.41 1.03 -0.97
C PHE A 229 5.33 1.32 0.54
N ASP A 230 6.42 1.87 1.09
CA ASP A 230 6.63 2.12 2.52
C ASP A 230 7.48 3.39 2.74
N PRO A 231 6.93 4.58 2.43
CA PRO A 231 7.67 5.83 2.49
C PRO A 231 7.84 6.32 3.93
N GLN A 232 9.03 6.85 4.24
CA GLN A 232 9.29 7.47 5.54
C GLN A 232 8.81 8.94 5.56
N PRO A 233 8.47 9.53 6.72
CA PRO A 233 7.95 10.90 6.80
C PRO A 233 8.88 11.99 6.21
N THR A 234 10.17 11.70 6.09
CA THR A 234 11.19 12.60 5.52
C THR A 234 11.47 12.37 4.03
N ASP A 235 10.88 11.33 3.42
CA ASP A 235 11.15 10.99 2.03
C ASP A 235 10.53 12.03 1.08
N ALA A 236 11.16 12.18 -0.09
CA ALA A 236 10.65 13.07 -1.14
C ALA A 236 9.28 12.58 -1.65
N SER A 237 8.39 13.53 -1.93
CA SER A 237 7.07 13.24 -2.49
C SER A 237 7.16 12.50 -3.83
N ARG A 238 6.35 11.47 -4.00
CA ARG A 238 6.28 10.66 -5.23
C ARG A 238 4.85 10.58 -5.75
N ASN A 239 4.72 10.62 -7.08
CA ASN A 239 3.51 10.17 -7.77
C ASN A 239 3.58 8.64 -7.92
N LEU A 240 2.43 7.97 -7.87
CA LEU A 240 2.32 6.52 -8.07
C LEU A 240 1.47 6.23 -9.31
N VAL A 241 1.96 5.38 -10.20
CA VAL A 241 1.15 4.76 -11.26
C VAL A 241 1.09 3.26 -11.00
N LEU A 242 -0.11 2.78 -10.65
CA LEU A 242 -0.39 1.40 -10.30
C LEU A 242 -1.01 0.72 -11.53
N ILE A 243 -0.35 -0.29 -12.10
CA ILE A 243 -0.77 -0.97 -13.34
C ILE A 243 -1.15 -2.41 -13.03
N ALA A 244 -2.44 -2.68 -12.93
CA ALA A 244 -3.01 -3.94 -12.47
C ALA A 244 -3.59 -4.79 -13.61
N GLY A 245 -3.37 -6.11 -13.55
CA GLY A 245 -3.98 -7.10 -14.44
C GLY A 245 -4.61 -8.25 -13.65
N GLY A 246 -5.94 -8.43 -13.75
CA GLY A 246 -6.66 -9.51 -13.07
C GLY A 246 -6.49 -9.46 -11.54
N VAL A 247 -5.95 -10.53 -10.93
CA VAL A 247 -5.61 -10.57 -9.49
C VAL A 247 -4.36 -9.79 -9.11
N GLY A 248 -3.56 -9.32 -10.07
CA GLY A 248 -2.46 -8.38 -9.80
C GLY A 248 -2.93 -7.03 -9.22
N ILE A 249 -4.24 -6.78 -9.17
CA ILE A 249 -4.81 -5.69 -8.37
C ILE A 249 -4.57 -5.86 -6.87
N ASN A 250 -4.34 -7.06 -6.34
CA ASN A 250 -4.23 -7.30 -4.89
C ASN A 250 -3.15 -6.44 -4.20
N PRO A 251 -1.85 -6.57 -4.54
CA PRO A 251 -0.82 -5.78 -3.87
C PRO A 251 -0.96 -4.29 -4.20
N LEU A 252 -1.46 -3.96 -5.40
CA LEU A 252 -1.70 -2.58 -5.82
C LEU A 252 -2.86 -1.93 -5.05
N LEU A 253 -3.88 -2.69 -4.65
CA LEU A 253 -4.94 -2.24 -3.76
C LEU A 253 -4.45 -2.05 -2.33
N SER A 254 -3.53 -2.90 -1.85
CA SER A 254 -2.84 -2.68 -0.58
C SER A 254 -2.09 -1.34 -0.57
N ILE A 255 -1.31 -1.07 -1.63
CA ILE A 255 -0.62 0.21 -1.85
C ILE A 255 -1.61 1.37 -1.94
N LEU A 256 -2.70 1.24 -2.71
CA LEU A 256 -3.73 2.27 -2.87
C LEU A 256 -4.44 2.62 -1.55
N ARG A 257 -4.80 1.60 -0.76
CA ARG A 257 -5.40 1.77 0.57
C ARG A 257 -4.41 2.43 1.54
N HIS A 258 -3.14 2.03 1.50
CA HIS A 258 -2.09 2.64 2.33
C HIS A 258 -1.82 4.10 1.95
N ALA A 259 -1.80 4.43 0.65
CA ALA A 259 -1.70 5.81 0.18
C ALA A 259 -2.88 6.68 0.66
N ALA A 260 -4.11 6.14 0.66
CA ALA A 260 -5.26 6.81 1.25
C ALA A 260 -5.12 6.99 2.77
N ASP A 261 -4.60 5.99 3.49
CA ASP A 261 -4.33 6.10 4.92
C ASP A 261 -3.29 7.20 5.22
N LEU A 262 -2.20 7.28 4.45
CA LEU A 262 -1.20 8.36 4.56
C LEU A 262 -1.79 9.75 4.29
N LEU A 263 -2.71 9.87 3.31
CA LEU A 263 -3.45 11.12 3.06
C LEU A 263 -4.32 11.52 4.26
N ARG A 264 -5.07 10.58 4.86
CA ARG A 264 -5.88 10.82 6.08
C ARG A 264 -5.01 11.21 7.27
N GLU A 265 -3.87 10.54 7.45
CA GLU A 265 -2.93 10.82 8.53
C GLU A 265 -2.37 12.24 8.42
N ARG A 266 -1.91 12.65 7.22
CA ARG A 266 -1.37 13.99 7.02
C ARG A 266 -2.44 15.07 7.16
N ALA A 267 -3.66 14.83 6.66
CA ALA A 267 -4.78 15.75 6.80
C ALA A 267 -5.24 15.94 8.25
N SER A 268 -5.14 14.89 9.08
CA SER A 268 -5.57 14.94 10.49
C SER A 268 -4.48 15.41 11.47
N LYS A 269 -3.21 15.05 11.23
CA LYS A 269 -2.08 15.33 12.13
C LYS A 269 -1.22 16.54 11.68
N GLY A 270 -1.34 16.99 10.44
CA GLY A 270 -0.47 18.02 9.84
C GLY A 270 0.98 17.58 9.60
N GLN A 271 1.32 16.33 9.90
CA GLN A 271 2.64 15.73 9.80
C GLN A 271 2.54 14.30 9.24
N GLY A 272 3.64 13.80 8.67
CA GLY A 272 3.70 12.51 7.95
C GLY A 272 4.13 12.70 6.50
N TYR A 273 4.28 11.60 5.77
CA TYR A 273 4.78 11.58 4.40
C TYR A 273 3.91 12.40 3.43
N GLU A 274 4.56 13.18 2.55
CA GLU A 274 3.90 13.97 1.51
C GLU A 274 3.56 13.11 0.28
N MET A 275 2.35 12.55 0.23
CA MET A 275 1.84 11.88 -0.96
C MET A 275 1.69 12.82 -2.16
N GLY A 276 2.22 12.41 -3.32
CA GLY A 276 1.92 13.00 -4.62
C GLY A 276 0.53 12.60 -5.11
N THR A 277 0.37 12.35 -6.41
CA THR A 277 -0.87 11.78 -6.99
C THR A 277 -0.76 10.27 -7.18
N VAL A 278 -1.89 9.57 -7.21
CA VAL A 278 -1.99 8.11 -7.43
C VAL A 278 -2.95 7.84 -8.59
N ARG A 279 -2.42 7.25 -9.67
CA ARG A 279 -3.19 6.78 -10.82
C ARG A 279 -3.26 5.25 -10.79
N LEU A 280 -4.47 4.69 -10.69
CA LEU A 280 -4.70 3.26 -10.94
C LEU A 280 -5.11 3.04 -12.40
N LEU A 281 -4.38 2.19 -13.12
CA LEU A 281 -4.76 1.64 -14.43
C LEU A 281 -5.02 0.14 -14.22
N TYR A 282 -6.28 -0.31 -14.27
CA TYR A 282 -6.63 -1.70 -13.93
C TYR A 282 -7.37 -2.39 -15.08
N SER A 283 -6.77 -3.45 -15.63
CA SER A 283 -7.36 -4.27 -16.68
C SER A 283 -7.90 -5.62 -16.16
N ALA A 284 -9.10 -5.97 -16.61
CA ALA A 284 -9.71 -7.28 -16.41
C ALA A 284 -10.32 -7.82 -17.73
N LYS A 285 -10.86 -9.04 -17.66
CA LYS A 285 -11.60 -9.65 -18.77
C LYS A 285 -12.89 -8.87 -19.07
N ASP A 286 -13.68 -8.61 -18.05
CA ASP A 286 -14.99 -7.98 -18.14
C ASP A 286 -15.34 -7.35 -16.78
N THR A 287 -16.47 -6.64 -16.71
CA THR A 287 -16.91 -5.95 -15.49
C THR A 287 -17.24 -6.86 -14.32
N SER A 288 -17.43 -8.17 -14.51
CA SER A 288 -17.63 -9.12 -13.40
C SER A 288 -16.30 -9.52 -12.74
N GLU A 289 -15.20 -9.45 -13.48
CA GLU A 289 -13.83 -9.76 -13.03
C GLU A 289 -12.99 -8.53 -12.63
N LEU A 290 -13.58 -7.32 -12.69
CA LEU A 290 -13.03 -6.14 -12.01
C LEU A 290 -13.28 -6.29 -10.50
N LEU A 291 -12.25 -6.69 -9.75
CA LEU A 291 -12.32 -6.83 -8.30
C LEU A 291 -12.41 -5.47 -7.60
N PHE A 292 -12.98 -5.44 -6.40
CA PHE A 292 -12.96 -4.28 -5.49
C PHE A 292 -13.53 -2.96 -6.02
N LYS A 293 -14.26 -2.95 -7.16
CA LYS A 293 -14.82 -1.74 -7.81
C LYS A 293 -15.30 -0.68 -6.84
N LYS A 294 -16.18 -1.06 -5.90
CA LYS A 294 -16.73 -0.12 -4.91
C LYS A 294 -15.64 0.52 -4.04
N ASN A 295 -14.71 -0.28 -3.50
CA ASN A 295 -13.60 0.24 -2.69
C ASN A 295 -12.73 1.24 -3.48
N ILE A 296 -12.43 0.92 -4.75
CA ILE A 296 -11.61 1.78 -5.62
C ILE A 296 -12.34 3.11 -5.87
N LEU A 297 -13.62 3.07 -6.22
CA LEU A 297 -14.42 4.27 -6.49
C LEU A 297 -14.70 5.08 -5.21
N ASP A 298 -14.90 4.45 -4.06
CA ASP A 298 -15.02 5.13 -2.77
C ASP A 298 -13.75 5.97 -2.49
N LEU A 299 -12.55 5.41 -2.69
CA LEU A 299 -11.27 6.12 -2.50
C LEU A 299 -11.05 7.25 -3.53
N VAL A 300 -11.45 7.07 -4.78
CA VAL A 300 -11.43 8.15 -5.81
C VAL A 300 -12.38 9.29 -5.42
N ASN A 301 -13.56 8.98 -4.87
CA ASN A 301 -14.53 9.98 -4.44
C ASN A 301 -14.12 10.69 -3.13
N GLU A 302 -13.37 10.02 -2.25
CA GLU A 302 -12.81 10.62 -1.03
C GLU A 302 -11.63 11.55 -1.34
N PHE A 303 -10.80 11.22 -2.34
CA PHE A 303 -9.57 11.94 -2.68
C PHE A 303 -9.48 12.36 -4.17
N PRO A 304 -10.46 13.07 -4.74
CA PRO A 304 -10.55 13.30 -6.20
C PRO A 304 -9.38 14.09 -6.81
N GLU A 305 -8.66 14.89 -6.03
CA GLU A 305 -7.46 15.63 -6.46
C GLU A 305 -6.15 14.81 -6.34
N LYS A 306 -6.20 13.66 -5.65
CA LYS A 306 -5.01 12.86 -5.29
C LYS A 306 -5.07 11.43 -5.81
N ILE A 307 -6.26 10.84 -5.95
CA ILE A 307 -6.48 9.46 -6.38
C ILE A 307 -7.44 9.45 -7.56
N ALA A 308 -7.04 8.82 -8.67
CA ALA A 308 -7.89 8.63 -9.83
C ALA A 308 -7.65 7.26 -10.49
N CYS A 309 -8.68 6.68 -11.12
CA CYS A 309 -8.59 5.38 -11.79
C CYS A 309 -8.97 5.43 -13.27
N SER A 310 -8.48 4.46 -14.04
CA SER A 310 -8.93 4.07 -15.37
C SER A 310 -9.11 2.55 -15.36
N LEU A 311 -10.34 2.08 -15.57
CA LEU A 311 -10.68 0.66 -15.55
C LEU A 311 -10.80 0.17 -17.00
N HIS A 312 -10.22 -0.97 -17.31
CA HIS A 312 -10.11 -1.50 -18.68
C HIS A 312 -10.73 -2.89 -18.78
N VAL A 313 -11.61 -3.10 -19.75
CA VAL A 313 -12.26 -4.40 -19.99
C VAL A 313 -11.98 -4.90 -21.39
N THR A 314 -11.34 -6.08 -21.49
CA THR A 314 -10.76 -6.59 -22.75
C THR A 314 -11.68 -7.52 -23.55
N LYS A 315 -12.73 -8.07 -22.92
CA LYS A 315 -13.68 -9.04 -23.48
C LYS A 315 -15.09 -8.81 -22.91
N GLN A 316 -15.50 -7.55 -22.81
CA GLN A 316 -16.83 -7.17 -22.34
C GLN A 316 -17.90 -7.61 -23.35
N THR A 317 -18.93 -8.31 -22.88
CA THR A 317 -20.06 -8.79 -23.71
C THR A 317 -21.43 -8.36 -23.19
N THR A 318 -21.50 -7.89 -21.94
CA THR A 318 -22.73 -7.40 -21.29
C THR A 318 -22.72 -5.87 -21.24
N GLN A 319 -23.90 -5.26 -21.05
CA GLN A 319 -23.98 -3.80 -20.96
C GLN A 319 -23.29 -3.28 -19.68
N ILE A 320 -22.38 -2.33 -19.82
CA ILE A 320 -21.75 -1.63 -18.69
C ILE A 320 -22.83 -0.75 -18.00
N THR A 321 -22.91 -0.85 -16.67
CA THR A 321 -23.85 -0.10 -15.83
C THR A 321 -23.52 1.39 -15.79
N ALA A 322 -24.53 2.25 -15.62
CA ALA A 322 -24.39 3.70 -15.79
C ALA A 322 -23.42 4.36 -14.78
N ASP A 323 -23.30 3.78 -13.59
CA ASP A 323 -22.38 4.18 -12.52
C ASP A 323 -20.90 3.87 -12.84
N LEU A 324 -20.63 2.81 -13.59
CA LEU A 324 -19.26 2.40 -13.94
C LEU A 324 -18.77 2.99 -15.27
N ARG A 325 -19.68 3.38 -16.18
CA ARG A 325 -19.33 3.97 -17.50
C ARG A 325 -18.31 5.12 -17.44
N PRO A 326 -18.35 6.08 -16.49
CA PRO A 326 -17.37 7.18 -16.45
C PRO A 326 -15.93 6.73 -16.20
N TYR A 327 -15.74 5.51 -15.70
CA TYR A 327 -14.44 4.97 -15.28
C TYR A 327 -13.93 3.85 -16.18
N ILE A 328 -14.78 3.30 -17.07
CA ILE A 328 -14.45 2.14 -17.91
C ILE A 328 -14.12 2.55 -19.35
N THR A 329 -12.97 2.07 -19.81
CA THR A 329 -12.57 2.00 -21.21
C THR A 329 -12.69 0.55 -21.70
N GLU A 330 -13.26 0.34 -22.87
CA GLU A 330 -13.22 -0.97 -23.54
C GLU A 330 -11.91 -1.11 -24.32
N GLY A 331 -11.20 -2.22 -24.10
CA GLY A 331 -9.85 -2.44 -24.61
C GLY A 331 -8.84 -2.77 -23.51
N GLY A 332 -7.56 -2.66 -23.85
CA GLY A 332 -6.44 -2.78 -22.92
C GLY A 332 -5.80 -1.42 -22.65
N ILE A 333 -5.13 -1.30 -21.50
CA ILE A 333 -4.40 -0.10 -21.08
C ILE A 333 -3.41 0.31 -22.19
N THR A 334 -3.53 1.54 -22.66
CA THR A 334 -2.72 2.03 -23.79
C THR A 334 -1.35 2.55 -23.33
N GLN A 335 -0.34 2.44 -24.19
CA GLN A 335 0.96 3.08 -23.95
C GLN A 335 0.84 4.60 -23.73
N LYS A 336 -0.15 5.25 -24.36
CA LYS A 336 -0.36 6.69 -24.24
C LYS A 336 -0.75 7.07 -22.80
N GLU A 337 -1.73 6.38 -22.22
CA GLU A 337 -2.14 6.61 -20.82
C GLU A 337 -0.97 6.52 -19.84
N ILE A 338 0.00 5.64 -20.11
CA ILE A 338 1.20 5.49 -19.26
C ILE A 338 2.19 6.63 -19.50
N ARG A 339 2.49 6.96 -20.77
CA ARG A 339 3.41 8.06 -21.11
C ARG A 339 2.97 9.42 -20.56
N ASP A 340 1.67 9.67 -20.53
CA ASP A 340 1.08 10.91 -19.99
C ASP A 340 1.37 11.11 -18.47
N HIS A 341 1.86 10.09 -17.75
CA HIS A 341 2.21 10.13 -16.32
C HIS A 341 3.72 10.01 -16.02
N ILE A 342 4.58 9.99 -17.04
CA ILE A 342 6.05 9.89 -16.85
C ILE A 342 6.60 11.23 -16.33
N SER A 343 7.16 11.21 -15.11
CA SER A 343 7.92 12.31 -14.51
C SER A 343 9.09 11.76 -13.68
N LYS A 344 10.00 12.61 -13.21
CA LYS A 344 11.12 12.19 -12.34
C LYS A 344 10.65 11.74 -10.95
N GLU A 345 9.47 12.19 -10.55
CA GLU A 345 8.82 11.96 -9.28
C GLU A 345 7.87 10.76 -9.30
N THR A 346 7.58 10.19 -10.48
CA THR A 346 6.68 9.04 -10.64
C THR A 346 7.40 7.71 -10.37
N LEU A 347 6.80 6.89 -9.50
CA LEU A 347 7.09 5.46 -9.35
C LEU A 347 5.98 4.65 -10.03
N PHE A 348 6.37 3.61 -10.75
CA PHE A 348 5.47 2.67 -11.42
C PHE A 348 5.48 1.33 -10.67
N TYR A 349 4.29 0.86 -10.29
CA TYR A 349 4.09 -0.44 -9.66
C TYR A 349 3.19 -1.29 -10.56
N ILE A 350 3.74 -2.37 -11.13
CA ILE A 350 3.10 -3.16 -12.20
C ILE A 350 2.88 -4.59 -11.70
N CYS A 351 1.64 -5.07 -11.69
CA CYS A 351 1.34 -6.38 -11.15
C CYS A 351 0.25 -7.11 -11.94
N GLY A 352 0.53 -8.35 -12.36
CA GLY A 352 -0.40 -9.17 -13.14
C GLY A 352 0.28 -10.22 -14.02
N PRO A 353 -0.36 -10.65 -15.12
CA PRO A 353 0.16 -11.68 -16.02
C PRO A 353 1.53 -11.31 -16.63
N PRO A 354 2.47 -12.27 -16.78
CA PRO A 354 3.79 -12.01 -17.34
C PRO A 354 3.80 -11.17 -18.63
N PRO A 355 2.98 -11.47 -19.67
CA PRO A 355 2.99 -10.69 -20.91
C PRO A 355 2.62 -9.21 -20.72
N MET A 356 1.78 -8.89 -19.72
CA MET A 356 1.40 -7.52 -19.39
C MET A 356 2.54 -6.81 -18.66
N THR A 357 3.14 -7.47 -17.66
CA THR A 357 4.26 -6.90 -16.88
C THR A 357 5.48 -6.64 -17.76
N ASP A 358 5.84 -7.59 -18.63
CA ASP A 358 7.01 -7.50 -19.52
C ASP A 358 6.83 -6.45 -20.62
N PHE A 359 5.60 -6.25 -21.09
CA PHE A 359 5.27 -5.18 -22.02
C PHE A 359 5.47 -3.81 -21.37
N PHE A 360 4.80 -3.55 -20.24
CA PHE A 360 4.85 -2.23 -19.62
C PHE A 360 6.20 -1.87 -18.98
N SER A 361 6.93 -2.84 -18.41
CA SER A 361 8.29 -2.57 -17.92
C SER A 361 9.21 -2.14 -19.07
N LYS A 362 9.16 -2.84 -20.21
CA LYS A 362 9.97 -2.53 -21.39
C LYS A 362 9.59 -1.19 -22.03
N GLU A 363 8.32 -0.85 -22.08
CA GLU A 363 7.85 0.45 -22.58
C GLU A 363 8.33 1.62 -21.70
N LEU A 364 8.35 1.46 -20.37
CA LEU A 364 8.87 2.44 -19.43
C LEU A 364 10.39 2.60 -19.53
N GLU A 365 11.13 1.48 -19.60
CA GLU A 365 12.58 1.47 -19.85
C GLU A 365 12.92 2.17 -21.19
N SER A 366 12.17 1.86 -22.25
CA SER A 366 12.31 2.52 -23.57
C SER A 366 11.94 4.01 -23.55
N SER A 367 11.11 4.42 -22.59
CA SER A 367 10.74 5.81 -22.32
C SER A 367 11.71 6.50 -21.34
N HIS A 368 12.87 5.90 -21.06
CA HIS A 368 13.93 6.42 -20.18
C HIS A 368 13.51 6.63 -18.72
N VAL A 369 12.50 5.89 -18.24
CA VAL A 369 12.17 5.85 -16.80
C VAL A 369 13.29 5.11 -16.06
N PRO A 370 13.85 5.67 -14.97
CA PRO A 370 14.88 5.00 -14.18
C PRO A 370 14.40 3.65 -13.66
N ARG A 371 15.26 2.63 -13.68
CA ARG A 371 14.89 1.25 -13.34
C ARG A 371 14.42 1.12 -11.88
N GLU A 372 15.02 1.90 -11.00
CA GLU A 372 14.64 2.05 -9.59
C GLU A 372 13.24 2.67 -9.38
N HIS A 373 12.62 3.24 -10.42
CA HIS A 373 11.24 3.72 -10.40
C HIS A 373 10.26 2.72 -11.05
N ILE A 374 10.72 1.54 -11.49
CA ILE A 374 9.87 0.51 -12.12
C ILE A 374 9.87 -0.74 -11.23
N CYS A 375 8.91 -0.82 -10.33
CA CYS A 375 8.63 -2.00 -9.52
C CYS A 375 7.64 -2.91 -10.26
N PHE A 376 7.90 -4.22 -10.33
CA PHE A 376 6.93 -5.16 -10.89
C PHE A 376 6.92 -6.52 -10.20
N GLU A 377 5.78 -7.20 -10.26
CA GLU A 377 5.53 -8.53 -9.72
C GLU A 377 4.65 -9.34 -10.69
N LYS A 378 4.94 -10.63 -10.86
CA LYS A 378 4.29 -11.49 -11.87
C LYS A 378 3.40 -12.54 -11.20
N TRP A 379 2.14 -12.59 -11.59
CA TRP A 379 1.17 -13.60 -11.15
C TRP A 379 0.55 -14.35 -12.34
N TRP A 380 0.26 -15.63 -12.14
CA TRP A 380 -0.20 -16.58 -13.15
C TRP A 380 -1.70 -16.93 -13.00
#